data_AF-A0A1X7SFS8-F1
#
_entry.id   AF-A0A1X7SFS8-F1
#
_cell.length_a   1.000
_cell.length_b   1.000
_cell.length_c   1.000
_cell.angle_alpha   90.00
_cell.angle_beta   90.00
_cell.angle_gamma   90.00
#
_symmetry.space_group_name_H-M   'P 1'
#
loop_
_entity.id
_entity.type
_entity.pdbx_description
1 polymer ?
#
loop_
_entity_poly.entity_id
_entity_poly.type
_entity_poly.pdbx_seq_one_letter_code
_entity_poly.pdbx_strand_id
1 'polypeptide(L)'
;MIAVSDDHSKLRSLGNILMELEETKPLAQDIIKDCDEIINKPLITAVVKPVTSTVSHDQSTVSAGELFFNAAHKPVFNEIRGSFGILRDELVPLITQSIPSVAKMKSFLQLSFPEMSRDLSNADSIDDIMNVVVKNCRVNDISIIKTIVKRFKVTEAKPLISEYEDEVKTVCGSLKDFLSQNQPKHFLICETIQFTLGWEPDEHSLDDIRNLLEEAFKELNKRII
;
A
#
# COMPACT_ATOMS: atom_id res chain seq x y z
N MET A 1 -27.40 -9.14 -9.89
CA MET A 1 -26.65 -10.25 -9.26
C MET A 1 -26.05 -11.05 -10.40
N ILE A 2 -24.75 -10.91 -10.65
CA ILE A 2 -24.04 -11.67 -11.69
C ILE A 2 -23.59 -12.96 -11.03
N ALA A 3 -23.96 -14.12 -11.60
CA ALA A 3 -23.55 -15.40 -11.04
C ALA A 3 -22.02 -15.54 -11.18
N VAL A 4 -21.37 -16.22 -10.24
CA VAL A 4 -19.90 -16.43 -10.28
C VAL A 4 -19.44 -17.13 -11.57
N SER A 5 -20.35 -17.85 -12.25
CA SER A 5 -20.12 -18.45 -13.57
C SER A 5 -19.90 -17.44 -14.70
N ASP A 6 -20.43 -16.22 -14.57
CA ASP A 6 -20.48 -15.24 -15.66
C ASP A 6 -19.29 -14.25 -15.62
N ASP A 7 -18.50 -14.32 -14.54
CA ASP A 7 -17.31 -13.49 -14.32
C ASP A 7 -16.08 -14.39 -14.21
N HIS A 8 -15.39 -14.56 -15.34
CA HIS A 8 -14.22 -15.44 -15.46
C HIS A 8 -13.07 -15.03 -14.53
N SER A 9 -12.97 -13.76 -14.11
CA SER A 9 -12.01 -13.33 -13.09
C SER A 9 -12.35 -13.90 -11.72
N LYS A 10 -13.61 -13.83 -11.31
CA LYS A 10 -14.08 -14.38 -10.02
C LYS A 10 -14.00 -15.90 -9.98
N LEU A 11 -14.31 -16.56 -11.11
CA LEU A 11 -14.20 -18.01 -11.22
C LEU A 11 -12.74 -18.48 -11.13
N ARG A 12 -11.80 -17.73 -11.73
CA ARG A 12 -10.36 -17.98 -11.60
C ARG A 12 -9.85 -17.78 -10.17
N SER A 13 -10.30 -16.72 -9.49
CA SER A 13 -9.97 -16.50 -8.06
C SER A 13 -10.50 -17.63 -7.17
N LEU A 14 -11.70 -18.17 -7.45
CA LEU A 14 -12.22 -19.35 -6.76
C LEU A 14 -11.35 -20.59 -7.03
N GLY A 15 -10.91 -20.79 -8.27
CA GLY A 15 -9.95 -21.83 -8.64
C GLY A 15 -8.66 -21.74 -7.82
N ASN A 16 -8.09 -20.54 -7.67
CA ASN A 16 -6.89 -20.34 -6.86
C ASN A 16 -7.10 -20.68 -5.37
N ILE A 17 -8.27 -20.38 -4.81
CA ILE A 17 -8.60 -20.74 -3.42
C ILE A 17 -8.71 -22.27 -3.27
N LEU A 18 -9.30 -22.95 -4.25
CA LEU A 18 -9.47 -24.41 -4.25
C LEU A 18 -8.16 -25.17 -4.48
N MET A 19 -7.11 -24.52 -4.99
CA MET A 19 -5.77 -25.10 -5.14
C MET A 19 -5.08 -25.38 -3.80
N GLU A 20 -5.48 -24.68 -2.73
CA GLU A 20 -4.92 -24.83 -1.38
C GLU A 20 -5.42 -26.09 -0.65
N LEU A 21 -6.44 -26.77 -1.19
CA LEU A 21 -7.02 -27.98 -0.60
C LEU A 21 -6.64 -29.21 -1.45
N GLU A 22 -5.95 -30.17 -0.83
CA GLU A 22 -5.39 -31.36 -1.50
C GLU A 22 -6.44 -32.15 -2.31
N GLU A 23 -7.66 -32.24 -1.80
CA GLU A 23 -8.77 -32.99 -2.41
C GLU A 23 -9.38 -32.29 -3.63
N THR A 24 -9.28 -30.97 -3.73
CA THR A 24 -9.89 -30.18 -4.81
C THR A 24 -8.91 -29.70 -5.87
N LYS A 25 -7.62 -29.98 -5.72
CA LYS A 25 -6.57 -29.59 -6.69
C LYS A 25 -6.87 -29.97 -8.15
N PRO A 26 -7.35 -31.18 -8.49
CA PRO A 26 -7.64 -31.52 -9.89
C PRO A 26 -8.73 -30.65 -10.50
N LEU A 27 -9.81 -30.42 -9.74
CA LEU A 27 -10.92 -29.56 -10.17
C LEU A 27 -10.49 -28.10 -10.28
N ALA A 28 -9.67 -27.62 -9.34
CA ALA A 28 -9.13 -26.27 -9.35
C ALA A 28 -8.25 -26.01 -10.58
N GLN A 29 -7.42 -26.97 -10.97
CA GLN A 29 -6.58 -26.90 -12.17
C GLN A 29 -7.42 -26.80 -13.45
N ASP A 30 -8.47 -27.61 -13.56
CA ASP A 30 -9.37 -27.58 -14.72
C ASP A 30 -10.11 -26.22 -14.81
N ILE A 31 -10.60 -25.68 -13.69
CA ILE A 31 -11.26 -24.37 -13.64
C ILE A 31 -10.31 -23.24 -14.09
N ILE A 32 -9.08 -23.23 -13.56
CA ILE A 32 -8.07 -22.22 -13.90
C ILE A 32 -7.70 -22.32 -15.38
N LYS A 33 -7.49 -23.54 -15.88
CA LYS A 33 -7.13 -23.80 -17.28
C LYS A 33 -8.24 -23.34 -18.24
N ASP A 34 -9.49 -23.68 -17.97
CA ASP A 34 -10.63 -23.26 -18.80
C ASP A 34 -10.79 -21.74 -18.80
N CYS A 35 -10.59 -21.11 -17.64
CA CYS A 35 -10.56 -19.65 -17.56
C CYS A 35 -9.42 -19.08 -18.43
N ASP A 36 -8.20 -19.59 -18.30
CA ASP A 36 -7.05 -19.10 -19.03
C ASP A 36 -7.18 -19.32 -20.55
N GLU A 37 -7.81 -20.41 -21.01
CA GLU A 37 -8.08 -20.66 -22.44
C GLU A 37 -9.08 -19.67 -23.04
N ILE A 38 -10.15 -19.34 -22.31
CA ILE A 38 -11.14 -18.33 -22.74
C ILE A 38 -10.52 -16.95 -22.77
N ILE A 39 -9.67 -16.65 -21.81
CA ILE A 39 -8.98 -15.37 -21.65
C ILE A 39 -7.93 -15.15 -22.74
N ASN A 40 -7.28 -16.22 -23.20
CA ASN A 40 -6.18 -16.15 -24.17
C ASN A 40 -6.61 -16.37 -25.63
N LYS A 41 -7.91 -16.48 -25.93
CA LYS A 41 -8.38 -16.68 -27.30
C LYS A 41 -8.24 -15.39 -28.13
N PRO A 42 -7.43 -15.37 -29.21
CA PRO A 42 -7.35 -14.20 -30.09
C PRO A 42 -8.67 -14.01 -30.83
N LEU A 43 -9.21 -12.79 -30.83
CA LEU A 43 -10.41 -12.44 -31.60
C LEU A 43 -10.09 -12.59 -33.09
N ILE A 44 -10.56 -13.66 -33.73
CA ILE A 44 -10.46 -13.81 -35.19
C ILE A 44 -11.49 -12.89 -35.81
N THR A 45 -11.00 -11.82 -36.45
CA THR A 45 -11.78 -10.86 -37.24
C THR A 45 -12.47 -11.59 -38.41
N ALA A 46 -13.80 -11.71 -38.36
CA ALA A 46 -14.60 -12.10 -39.51
C ALA A 46 -15.07 -10.85 -40.28
N VAL A 47 -14.88 -10.89 -41.60
CA VAL A 47 -15.16 -9.82 -42.56
C VAL A 47 -16.67 -9.62 -42.80
N VAL A 48 -17.14 -8.40 -42.49
CA VAL A 48 -18.17 -7.53 -43.11
C VAL A 48 -19.50 -8.13 -43.66
N LYS A 49 -20.62 -7.64 -43.10
CA LYS A 49 -21.73 -7.00 -43.84
C LYS A 49 -22.45 -5.94 -42.97
N PRO A 50 -22.89 -4.79 -43.53
CA PRO A 50 -23.28 -3.63 -42.74
C PRO A 50 -24.79 -3.57 -42.50
N VAL A 51 -25.20 -3.20 -41.28
CA VAL A 51 -26.45 -2.47 -41.05
C VAL A 51 -26.19 -1.37 -40.02
N THR A 52 -26.53 -0.17 -40.44
CA THR A 52 -26.46 1.11 -39.74
C THR A 52 -27.25 1.08 -38.43
N SER A 53 -26.62 1.49 -37.33
CA SER A 53 -27.27 2.22 -36.24
C SER A 53 -26.19 2.93 -35.43
N THR A 54 -26.10 4.24 -35.64
CA THR A 54 -25.41 5.21 -34.81
C THR A 54 -25.96 5.16 -33.38
N VAL A 55 -25.09 5.23 -32.37
CA VAL A 55 -25.20 6.14 -31.19
C VAL A 55 -23.98 5.93 -30.27
N SER A 56 -23.17 7.00 -30.22
CA SER A 56 -22.33 7.55 -29.13
C SER A 56 -21.24 6.73 -28.42
N HIS A 57 -20.00 7.11 -28.75
CA HIS A 57 -18.97 7.59 -27.82
C HIS A 57 -18.62 6.70 -26.61
N ASP A 58 -17.95 5.58 -26.87
CA ASP A 58 -17.04 5.01 -25.87
C ASP A 58 -15.79 5.89 -25.83
N GLN A 59 -15.73 6.75 -24.80
CA GLN A 59 -14.45 7.16 -24.25
C GLN A 59 -13.68 5.88 -23.96
N SER A 60 -12.53 5.69 -24.60
CA SER A 60 -11.54 4.69 -24.19
C SER A 60 -11.21 4.92 -22.71
N THR A 61 -11.93 4.24 -21.82
CA THR A 61 -11.52 4.06 -20.44
C THR A 61 -10.23 3.26 -20.52
N VAL A 62 -9.11 3.95 -20.32
CA VAL A 62 -7.81 3.32 -20.10
C VAL A 62 -8.01 2.26 -19.03
N SER A 63 -7.90 0.99 -19.42
CA SER A 63 -8.15 -0.17 -18.57
C SER A 63 -7.26 -0.09 -17.33
N ALA A 64 -7.84 0.16 -16.15
CA ALA A 64 -7.11 0.04 -14.89
C ALA A 64 -6.80 -1.45 -14.65
N GLY A 65 -5.58 -1.75 -14.19
CA GLY A 65 -5.28 -3.07 -13.69
C GLY A 65 -5.87 -3.23 -12.29
N GLU A 66 -6.84 -4.12 -12.10
CA GLU A 66 -7.48 -4.33 -10.79
C GLU A 66 -6.80 -5.46 -10.01
N LEU A 67 -6.49 -5.20 -8.74
CA LEU A 67 -5.96 -6.15 -7.77
C LEU A 67 -6.87 -6.21 -6.55
N PHE A 68 -7.12 -7.42 -6.06
CA PHE A 68 -7.99 -7.64 -4.90
C PHE A 68 -7.20 -8.17 -3.70
N PHE A 69 -7.18 -7.40 -2.62
CA PHE A 69 -6.72 -7.88 -1.32
C PHE A 69 -7.91 -8.41 -0.53
N ASN A 70 -8.00 -9.73 -0.35
CA ASN A 70 -9.00 -10.30 0.56
C ASN A 70 -8.67 -9.92 2.03
N ALA A 71 -9.64 -10.12 2.94
CA ALA A 71 -9.47 -9.79 4.36
C ALA A 71 -8.31 -10.50 5.07
N ALA A 72 -7.76 -11.60 4.52
CA ALA A 72 -6.61 -12.28 5.09
C ALA A 72 -5.30 -11.49 4.92
N HIS A 73 -5.27 -10.44 4.09
CA HIS A 73 -4.12 -9.53 3.95
C HIS A 73 -4.13 -8.38 4.98
N LYS A 74 -5.26 -8.16 5.67
CA LYS A 74 -5.40 -7.12 6.69
C LYS A 74 -4.32 -7.20 7.79
N PRO A 75 -3.93 -8.39 8.31
CA PRO A 75 -2.89 -8.49 9.32
C PRO A 75 -1.56 -7.86 8.92
N VAL A 76 -1.11 -7.99 7.67
CA VAL A 76 0.16 -7.41 7.19
C VAL A 76 0.22 -5.89 7.42
N PHE A 77 -0.87 -5.19 7.12
CA PHE A 77 -0.97 -3.74 7.33
C PHE A 77 -1.10 -3.37 8.81
N ASN A 78 -1.78 -4.19 9.60
CA ASN A 78 -1.89 -3.97 11.05
C ASN A 78 -0.56 -4.21 11.77
N GLU A 79 0.21 -5.21 11.35
CA GLU A 79 1.51 -5.57 11.91
C GLU A 79 2.50 -4.42 11.71
N ILE A 80 2.66 -3.92 10.49
CA ILE A 80 3.57 -2.79 10.24
C ILE A 80 3.13 -1.51 10.94
N ARG A 81 1.82 -1.28 11.09
CA ARG A 81 1.31 -0.20 11.94
C ARG A 81 1.67 -0.41 13.41
N GLY A 82 1.56 -1.64 13.89
CA GLY A 82 1.97 -2.03 15.24
C GLY A 82 3.46 -1.75 15.47
N SER A 83 4.30 -2.16 14.53
CA SER A 83 5.73 -1.86 14.53
C SER A 83 6.04 -0.37 14.52
N PHE A 84 5.28 0.43 13.77
CA PHE A 84 5.41 1.88 13.83
C PHE A 84 5.07 2.44 15.21
N GLY A 85 4.06 1.86 15.86
CA GLY A 85 3.69 2.14 17.25
C GLY A 85 4.81 1.78 18.24
N ILE A 86 5.47 0.64 18.06
CA ILE A 86 6.62 0.19 18.87
C ILE A 86 7.81 1.13 18.68
N LEU A 87 8.17 1.44 17.42
CA LEU A 87 9.22 2.40 17.10
C LEU A 87 8.99 3.74 17.83
N ARG A 88 7.76 4.25 17.81
CA ARG A 88 7.40 5.47 18.55
C ARG A 88 7.62 5.31 20.05
N ASP A 89 7.07 4.24 20.64
CA ASP A 89 7.13 4.01 22.09
C ASP A 89 8.58 3.96 22.59
N GLU A 90 9.48 3.34 21.83
CA GLU A 90 10.89 3.23 22.18
C GLU A 90 11.70 4.50 21.86
N LEU A 91 11.41 5.19 20.75
CA LEU A 91 12.16 6.38 20.35
C LEU A 91 11.88 7.61 21.21
N VAL A 92 10.62 7.82 21.62
CA VAL A 92 10.22 9.03 22.34
C VAL A 92 11.03 9.20 23.63
N PRO A 93 11.16 8.20 24.52
CA PRO A 93 12.00 8.31 25.72
C PRO A 93 13.46 8.63 25.42
N LEU A 94 14.05 8.01 24.39
CA LEU A 94 15.45 8.24 24.00
C LEU A 94 15.68 9.68 23.55
N ILE A 95 14.75 10.21 22.75
CA ILE A 95 14.80 11.60 22.26
C ILE A 95 14.58 12.57 23.42
N THR A 96 13.58 12.33 24.27
CA THR A 96 13.26 13.16 25.44
C THR A 96 14.45 13.27 26.40
N GLN A 97 15.19 12.19 26.62
CA GLN A 97 16.39 12.20 27.46
C GLN A 97 17.60 12.89 26.80
N SER A 98 17.69 12.85 25.47
CA SER A 98 18.84 13.37 24.73
C SER A 98 18.75 14.87 24.42
N ILE A 99 17.54 15.45 24.43
CA ILE A 99 17.32 16.83 24.04
C ILE A 99 17.15 17.72 25.28
N PRO A 100 18.10 18.64 25.54
CA PRO A 100 18.12 19.39 26.80
C PRO A 100 17.15 20.58 26.86
N SER A 101 16.43 20.89 25.77
CA SER A 101 15.61 22.11 25.70
C SER A 101 14.47 22.00 24.68
N VAL A 102 13.24 22.19 25.19
CA VAL A 102 12.01 22.33 24.40
C VAL A 102 12.13 23.44 23.37
N ALA A 103 12.61 24.63 23.77
CA ALA A 103 12.79 25.76 22.88
C ALA A 103 13.76 25.43 21.72
N LYS A 104 14.88 24.76 22.02
CA LYS A 104 15.88 24.38 21.01
C LYS A 104 15.31 23.40 19.98
N MET A 105 14.53 22.41 20.43
CA MET A 105 13.87 21.48 19.53
C MET A 105 12.80 22.15 18.69
N LYS A 106 11.96 22.98 19.32
CA LYS A 106 10.89 23.73 18.66
C LYS A 106 11.45 24.65 17.57
N SER A 107 12.48 25.45 17.87
CA SER A 107 13.11 26.32 16.88
C SER A 107 13.76 25.55 15.73
N PHE A 108 14.36 24.38 16.01
CA PHE A 108 14.92 23.52 14.97
C PHE A 108 13.83 23.00 14.03
N LEU A 109 12.74 22.47 14.59
CA LEU A 109 11.65 21.92 13.79
C LEU A 109 10.89 23.01 13.02
N GLN A 110 10.64 24.17 13.61
CA GLN A 110 10.03 25.30 12.89
C GLN A 110 10.88 25.80 11.72
N LEU A 111 12.20 25.67 11.82
CA LEU A 111 13.12 26.02 10.73
C LEU A 111 13.14 24.94 9.63
N SER A 112 13.14 23.66 10.02
CA SER A 112 13.26 22.54 9.07
C SER A 112 11.93 22.10 8.45
N PHE A 113 10.83 22.32 9.16
CA PHE A 113 9.48 21.84 8.86
C PHE A 113 8.44 22.92 9.25
N PRO A 114 8.45 24.08 8.54
CA PRO A 114 7.63 25.24 8.91
C PRO A 114 6.12 24.95 8.92
N GLU A 115 5.65 23.96 8.17
CA GLU A 115 4.27 23.48 8.16
C GLU A 115 3.77 23.01 9.53
N MET A 116 4.65 22.49 10.39
CA MET A 116 4.30 22.04 11.74
C MET A 116 4.23 23.20 12.77
N SER A 117 4.55 24.44 12.37
CA SER A 117 4.72 25.56 13.32
C SER A 117 3.49 25.83 14.20
N ARG A 118 2.29 25.66 13.63
CA ARG A 118 1.04 25.85 14.37
C ARG A 118 0.89 24.80 15.47
N ASP A 119 1.10 23.53 15.15
CA ASP A 119 0.94 22.43 16.09
C ASP A 119 2.02 22.45 17.17
N LEU A 120 3.24 22.85 16.80
CA LEU A 120 4.35 23.02 17.73
C LEU A 120 4.16 24.20 18.70
N SER A 121 3.32 25.19 18.38
CA SER A 121 3.15 26.38 19.23
C SER A 121 2.65 26.01 20.63
N ASN A 122 1.74 25.03 20.72
CA ASN A 122 1.11 24.57 21.96
C ASN A 122 1.87 23.44 22.67
N ALA A 123 3.02 23.00 22.15
CA ALA A 123 3.79 21.91 22.76
C ALA A 123 4.71 22.43 23.88
N ASP A 124 4.50 21.98 25.11
CA ASP A 124 5.20 22.50 26.30
C ASP A 124 6.33 21.58 26.78
N SER A 125 6.35 20.33 26.31
CA SER A 125 7.38 19.33 26.60
C SER A 125 8.01 18.74 25.33
N ILE A 126 9.12 18.02 25.47
CA ILE A 126 9.70 17.25 24.35
C ILE A 126 8.75 16.14 23.93
N ASP A 127 8.03 15.52 24.87
CA ASP A 127 7.02 14.51 24.57
C ASP A 127 5.86 15.10 23.75
N ASP A 128 5.39 16.31 24.07
CA ASP A 128 4.37 17.00 23.26
C ASP A 128 4.88 17.30 21.86
N ILE A 129 6.14 17.76 21.74
CA ILE A 129 6.76 17.98 20.43
C ILE A 129 6.85 16.68 19.64
N MET A 130 7.26 15.59 20.28
CA MET A 130 7.34 14.28 19.64
C MET A 130 5.96 13.79 19.22
N ASN A 131 4.92 14.01 20.00
CA ASN A 131 3.55 13.69 19.61
C ASN A 131 3.12 14.42 18.33
N VAL A 132 3.52 15.69 18.16
CA VAL A 132 3.32 16.43 16.91
C VAL A 132 4.13 15.81 15.77
N VAL A 133 5.41 15.52 16.00
CA VAL A 133 6.30 14.90 15.00
C VAL A 133 5.73 13.57 14.50
N VAL A 134 5.32 12.67 15.40
CA VAL A 134 4.90 11.32 15.00
C VAL A 134 3.57 11.35 14.25
N LYS A 135 2.67 12.29 14.58
CA LYS A 135 1.43 12.53 13.81
C LYS A 135 1.69 13.02 12.39
N ASN A 136 2.82 13.68 12.14
CA ASN A 136 3.22 14.18 10.84
C ASN A 136 4.12 13.19 10.06
N CYS A 137 4.51 12.07 10.67
CA CYS A 137 5.17 10.97 9.98
C CYS A 137 4.15 10.04 9.33
N ARG A 138 4.54 9.41 8.21
CA ARG A 138 3.79 8.32 7.59
C ARG A 138 4.41 6.99 7.99
N VAL A 139 3.65 5.90 7.91
CA VAL A 139 4.15 4.54 8.21
C VAL A 139 5.41 4.20 7.37
N ASN A 140 5.50 4.68 6.13
CA ASN A 140 6.65 4.45 5.25
C ASN A 140 7.68 5.59 5.24
N ASP A 141 7.42 6.71 5.91
CA ASP A 141 8.30 7.89 5.92
C ASP A 141 8.46 8.48 7.31
N ILE A 142 9.62 8.18 7.91
CA ILE A 142 10.06 8.66 9.22
C ILE A 142 11.18 9.71 9.10
N SER A 143 11.27 10.41 7.96
CA SER A 143 12.33 11.39 7.68
C SER A 143 12.46 12.50 8.73
N ILE A 144 11.36 12.95 9.33
CA ILE A 144 11.36 13.96 10.41
C ILE A 144 12.11 13.41 11.64
N ILE A 145 11.79 12.18 12.05
CA ILE A 145 12.45 11.47 13.16
C ILE A 145 13.95 11.31 12.86
N LYS A 146 14.31 10.83 11.68
CA LYS A 146 15.72 10.68 11.26
C LYS A 146 16.48 12.01 11.33
N THR A 147 15.82 13.10 10.97
CA THR A 147 16.38 14.45 11.00
C THR A 147 16.63 14.92 12.44
N ILE A 148 15.71 14.67 13.37
CA ILE A 148 15.87 14.93 14.81
C ILE A 148 17.05 14.11 15.36
N VAL A 149 17.04 12.79 15.12
CA VAL A 149 18.09 11.87 15.60
C VAL A 149 19.48 12.30 15.11
N LYS A 150 19.60 12.70 13.83
CA LYS A 150 20.84 13.23 13.25
C LYS A 150 21.24 14.56 13.90
N ARG A 151 20.31 15.49 14.09
CA ARG A 151 20.58 16.83 14.64
C ARG A 151 21.06 16.76 16.08
N PHE A 152 20.39 15.95 16.90
CA PHE A 152 20.64 15.86 18.34
C PHE A 152 21.59 14.71 18.71
N LYS A 153 22.08 13.96 17.71
CA LYS A 153 23.05 12.88 17.86
C LYS A 153 22.56 11.78 18.82
N VAL A 154 21.29 11.41 18.71
CA VAL A 154 20.68 10.32 19.50
C VAL A 154 21.13 8.98 18.92
N THR A 155 22.31 8.51 19.30
CA THR A 155 22.95 7.36 18.66
C THR A 155 22.20 6.04 18.89
N GLU A 156 21.56 5.92 20.04
CA GLU A 156 20.79 4.79 20.54
C GLU A 156 19.52 4.55 19.70
N ALA A 157 19.00 5.60 19.06
CA ALA A 157 17.84 5.53 18.18
C ALA A 157 18.14 4.92 16.79
N LYS A 158 19.41 4.88 16.38
CA LYS A 158 19.80 4.39 15.04
C LYS A 158 19.44 2.92 14.78
N PRO A 159 19.73 1.95 15.68
CA PRO A 159 19.34 0.56 15.45
C PRO A 159 17.82 0.42 15.30
N LEU A 160 17.03 1.09 16.15
CA LEU A 160 15.56 1.05 16.10
C LEU A 160 15.01 1.56 14.76
N ILE A 161 15.56 2.67 14.26
CA ILE A 161 15.21 3.22 12.94
C ILE A 161 15.55 2.22 11.83
N SER A 162 16.73 1.59 11.90
CA SER A 162 17.17 0.63 10.89
C SER A 162 16.29 -0.61 10.86
N GLU A 163 15.97 -1.16 12.02
CA GLU A 163 15.09 -2.32 12.18
C GLU A 163 13.72 -2.04 11.57
N TYR A 164 13.11 -0.91 11.92
CA TYR A 164 11.83 -0.51 11.36
C TYR A 164 11.88 -0.30 9.83
N GLU A 165 12.93 0.35 9.31
CA GLU A 165 13.09 0.53 7.87
C GLU A 165 13.21 -0.82 7.13
N ASP A 166 13.80 -1.83 7.75
CA ASP A 166 13.91 -3.18 7.19
C ASP A 166 12.56 -3.94 7.24
N GLU A 167 11.74 -3.70 8.26
CA GLU A 167 10.36 -4.21 8.29
C GLU A 167 9.50 -3.59 7.19
N VAL A 168 9.57 -2.27 6.99
CA VAL A 168 8.86 -1.59 5.89
C VAL A 168 9.30 -2.15 4.53
N LYS A 169 10.61 -2.36 4.32
CA LYS A 169 11.13 -2.97 3.08
C LYS A 169 10.62 -4.40 2.89
N THR A 170 10.54 -5.18 3.97
CA THR A 170 10.03 -6.56 3.94
C THR A 170 8.58 -6.58 3.48
N VAL A 171 7.73 -5.74 4.08
CA VAL A 171 6.33 -5.60 3.66
C VAL A 171 6.21 -5.14 2.21
N CYS A 172 6.98 -4.13 1.80
CA CYS A 172 6.99 -3.66 0.42
C CYS A 172 7.43 -4.76 -0.56
N GLY A 173 8.40 -5.60 -0.16
CA GLY A 173 8.82 -6.78 -0.91
C GLY A 173 7.67 -7.78 -1.08
N SER A 174 6.96 -8.11 -0.01
CA SER A 174 5.80 -9.01 -0.06
C SER A 174 4.67 -8.45 -0.94
N LEU A 175 4.44 -7.13 -0.95
CA LEU A 175 3.47 -6.49 -1.85
C LEU A 175 3.91 -6.59 -3.33
N LYS A 176 5.21 -6.42 -3.62
CA LYS A 176 5.78 -6.64 -4.97
C LYS A 176 5.61 -8.09 -5.43
N ASP A 177 5.83 -9.05 -4.53
CA ASP A 177 5.64 -10.48 -4.82
C ASP A 177 4.18 -10.79 -5.10
N PHE A 178 3.26 -10.25 -4.30
CA PHE A 178 1.82 -10.37 -4.51
C PHE A 178 1.39 -9.86 -5.88
N LEU A 179 1.85 -8.66 -6.26
CA LEU A 179 1.57 -8.09 -7.58
C LEU A 179 2.11 -9.02 -8.68
N SER A 180 3.32 -9.53 -8.54
CA SER A 180 3.97 -10.39 -9.54
C SER A 180 3.20 -11.69 -9.77
N GLN A 181 2.63 -12.27 -8.70
CA GLN A 181 1.80 -13.48 -8.77
C GLN A 181 0.39 -13.22 -9.29
N ASN A 182 -0.12 -11.99 -9.14
CA ASN A 182 -1.50 -11.62 -9.43
C ASN A 182 -1.63 -10.54 -10.51
N GLN A 183 -0.65 -10.41 -11.41
CA GLN A 183 -0.62 -9.31 -12.38
C GLN A 183 -1.93 -9.22 -13.19
N PRO A 184 -2.58 -8.04 -13.21
CA PRO A 184 -3.78 -7.82 -14.00
C PRO A 184 -3.53 -8.05 -15.49
N LYS A 185 -4.58 -8.45 -16.21
CA LYS A 185 -4.53 -8.44 -17.68
C LYS A 185 -4.26 -7.02 -18.15
N HIS A 186 -3.41 -6.89 -19.16
CA HIS A 186 -2.99 -5.59 -19.70
C HIS A 186 -2.18 -4.72 -18.73
N PHE A 187 -1.59 -5.29 -17.67
CA PHE A 187 -0.75 -4.57 -16.70
C PHE A 187 0.34 -3.71 -17.37
N LEU A 188 0.95 -4.16 -18.46
CA LEU A 188 1.99 -3.39 -19.16
C LEU A 188 1.47 -2.10 -19.80
N ILE A 189 0.22 -2.09 -20.26
CA ILE A 189 -0.37 -0.97 -21.00
C ILE A 189 -1.31 -0.11 -20.15
N CYS A 190 -1.62 -0.51 -18.91
CA CYS A 190 -2.41 0.31 -18.00
C CYS A 190 -1.58 1.48 -17.44
N GLU A 191 -2.19 2.65 -17.31
CA GLU A 191 -1.56 3.80 -16.61
C GLU A 191 -1.83 3.77 -15.10
N THR A 192 -2.83 2.99 -14.69
CA THR A 192 -3.36 2.95 -13.32
C THR A 192 -3.48 1.52 -12.83
N ILE A 193 -3.14 1.32 -11.56
CA ILE A 193 -3.43 0.10 -10.80
C ILE A 193 -4.44 0.47 -9.72
N GLN A 194 -5.56 -0.25 -9.68
CA GLN A 194 -6.60 -0.08 -8.69
C GLN A 194 -6.55 -1.23 -7.69
N PHE A 195 -6.56 -0.91 -6.40
CA PHE A 195 -6.60 -1.90 -5.32
C PHE A 195 -7.97 -1.93 -4.67
N THR A 196 -8.63 -3.08 -4.75
CA THR A 196 -9.91 -3.34 -4.07
C THR A 196 -9.64 -4.09 -2.76
N LEU A 197 -10.08 -3.53 -1.65
CA LEU A 197 -9.95 -4.13 -0.32
C LEU A 197 -11.20 -4.95 0.03
N GLY A 198 -11.01 -6.21 0.42
CA GLY A 198 -12.05 -7.12 0.89
C GLY A 198 -12.50 -6.88 2.33
N TRP A 199 -12.15 -5.72 2.90
CA TRP A 199 -12.57 -5.23 4.20
C TRP A 199 -12.71 -3.71 4.14
N GLU A 200 -13.45 -3.13 5.09
CA GLU A 200 -13.56 -1.68 5.26
C GLU A 200 -12.46 -1.19 6.23
N PRO A 201 -11.44 -0.45 5.76
CA PRO A 201 -10.44 0.16 6.64
C PRO A 201 -11.00 1.43 7.31
N ASP A 202 -10.52 1.73 8.52
CA ASP A 202 -10.65 3.07 9.07
C ASP A 202 -9.77 4.09 8.31
N GLU A 203 -10.02 5.38 8.48
CA GLU A 203 -9.33 6.45 7.73
C GLU A 203 -7.81 6.37 7.87
N HIS A 204 -7.32 6.20 9.09
CA HIS A 204 -5.89 6.09 9.37
C HIS A 204 -5.28 4.80 8.79
N SER A 205 -6.04 3.71 8.72
CA SER A 205 -5.64 2.44 8.09
C SER A 205 -5.60 2.56 6.58
N LEU A 206 -6.54 3.27 5.98
CA LEU A 206 -6.56 3.51 4.55
C LEU A 206 -5.34 4.32 4.10
N ASP A 207 -4.98 5.37 4.84
CA ASP A 207 -3.80 6.17 4.54
C ASP A 207 -2.50 5.35 4.65
N ASP A 208 -2.35 4.53 5.69
CA ASP A 208 -1.19 3.64 5.83
C ASP A 208 -1.11 2.64 4.68
N ILE A 209 -2.23 2.01 4.31
CA ILE A 209 -2.31 1.08 3.18
C ILE A 209 -1.89 1.80 1.89
N ARG A 210 -2.46 2.97 1.59
CA ARG A 210 -2.12 3.75 0.39
C ARG A 210 -0.63 4.09 0.36
N ASN A 211 -0.08 4.61 1.46
CA ASN A 211 1.32 4.98 1.56
C ASN A 211 2.26 3.78 1.29
N LEU A 212 1.94 2.61 1.84
CA LEU A 212 2.72 1.39 1.62
C LEU A 212 2.61 0.89 0.17
N LEU A 213 1.43 0.94 -0.45
CA LEU A 213 1.25 0.58 -1.85
C LEU A 213 2.01 1.53 -2.77
N GLU A 214 1.93 2.83 -2.54
CA GLU A 214 2.69 3.83 -3.30
C GLU A 214 4.20 3.57 -3.19
N GLU A 215 4.71 3.28 -2.00
CA GLU A 215 6.13 2.97 -1.78
C GLU A 215 6.56 1.67 -2.44
N ALA A 216 5.77 0.60 -2.28
CA ALA A 216 6.05 -0.70 -2.89
C ALA A 216 6.07 -0.60 -4.43
N PHE A 217 5.26 0.28 -5.01
CA PHE A 217 5.04 0.34 -6.45
C PHE A 217 5.57 1.61 -7.13
N LYS A 218 6.33 2.45 -6.42
CA LYS A 218 6.87 3.73 -6.94
C LYS A 218 7.70 3.58 -8.22
N GLU A 219 8.31 2.41 -8.44
CA GLU A 219 9.14 2.11 -9.61
C GLU A 219 8.31 1.78 -10.87
N LEU A 220 7.02 1.49 -10.73
CA LEU A 220 6.16 1.07 -11.84
C LEU A 220 5.72 2.23 -12.74
N ASN A 221 5.94 3.49 -12.31
CA ASN A 221 5.48 4.70 -13.00
C ASN A 221 3.99 4.63 -13.40
N LYS A 222 3.16 4.05 -12.53
CA LYS A 222 1.70 3.92 -12.66
C LYS A 222 1.04 4.64 -11.50
N ARG A 223 -0.15 5.18 -11.74
CA ARG A 223 -0.98 5.75 -10.66
C ARG A 223 -1.55 4.62 -9.81
N ILE A 224 -1.43 4.73 -8.49
CA ILE A 224 -2.03 3.82 -7.51
C ILE A 224 -3.34 4.44 -7.04
N ILE A 225 -4.45 3.69 -7.11
CA ILE A 225 -5.79 4.11 -6.68
C ILE A 225 -6.36 3.11 -5.67
#